data_AF-A0A9E7R6H4-F1
#
_entry.id   AF-A0A9E7R6H4-F1
#
_cell.length_a   1.000
_cell.length_b   1.000
_cell.length_c   1.000
_cell.angle_alpha   90.00
_cell.angle_beta   90.00
_cell.angle_gamma   90.00
#
_symmetry.space_group_name_H-M   'P 1'
#
loop_
_entity.id
_entity.type
_entity.pdbx_description
1 polymer ?
#
loop_
_entity_poly.entity_id
_entity_poly.type
_entity_poly.pdbx_seq_one_letter_code
_entity_poly.pdbx_strand_id
1 'polypeptide(L)'
;MVLFAVVVTVAGVAPAVAGSPSAGSVYQISGMDVPSSVTTNESFRVSAQLSNDGAIDMQVVAFRIDTNGDGEFTPNESLGAEAFVLHEGASRNVTFDVSAADIEPGEYEYMLWTESSSMTGNITVESPVAPATFRLVGASGPDQITIGESFTVNARLANLGDLKGTENVSLYLDTDGDGLLSDEVALTSTSYDLNGSSEMTVGLNASTPEVSPGTYAIGVTTGAEVVAGEVNITQAPAPFEVRSLRTGRAMVDGTLGVSTIIKNADDEERTGIIEVRLDSNGDGRYTPEETVRTREVTLGAGASQLHNFAVDLPRGYDPGTYEFALVTPATVRTATFEVFRPSSGSDDDESPERTEEPPETTREDVAQALYGESYEALDDGQKLAVEDVFVRLPAEVPLSEIQTRQQLSQELYGEDFLVDDEFDNDGSEYALTPEQATTVQNTYDKQFGPLPESPDYSLEEVAVGLYGTSLENLKAYDLYQVYAVYNRQPYTEGYRFDQYSLGDESDTKVIRTQRRIANINYEPSIYVREWQTLDSESGLSLERLLEVYDAWQDQFEEN
;
A
#
# COMPACT_ATOMS: atom_id res chain seq x y z
N MET A 1 105.16 54.12 56.44
CA MET A 1 106.47 53.94 57.10
C MET A 1 107.26 52.95 56.26
N VAL A 2 108.55 53.22 56.12
CA VAL A 2 109.46 52.83 55.05
C VAL A 2 109.72 51.31 54.96
N LEU A 3 109.87 50.84 53.71
CA LEU A 3 110.45 49.56 53.26
C LEU A 3 111.69 49.14 54.06
N PHE A 4 111.97 47.83 54.16
CA PHE A 4 113.25 47.31 53.66
C PHE A 4 113.09 45.89 53.13
N ALA A 5 113.46 45.75 51.86
CA ALA A 5 113.59 44.50 51.12
C ALA A 5 114.92 43.82 51.46
N VAL A 6 114.96 42.49 51.38
CA VAL A 6 116.18 41.77 51.00
C VAL A 6 115.87 40.98 49.74
N VAL A 7 116.64 41.34 48.71
CA VAL A 7 116.70 40.77 47.36
C VAL A 7 117.56 39.52 47.40
N VAL A 8 117.10 38.44 46.76
CA VAL A 8 117.98 37.41 46.22
C VAL A 8 117.65 37.27 44.74
N THR A 9 118.59 37.68 43.91
CA THR A 9 118.60 37.54 42.45
C THR A 9 119.09 36.15 42.05
N VAL A 10 118.38 35.48 41.15
CA VAL A 10 118.99 34.62 40.12
C VAL A 10 118.26 34.81 38.78
N ALA A 11 119.03 35.38 37.85
CA ALA A 11 119.01 35.25 36.39
C ALA A 11 117.69 35.25 35.58
N GLY A 12 117.54 36.31 34.76
CA GLY A 12 117.38 36.17 33.31
C GLY A 12 115.98 35.84 32.77
N VAL A 13 115.22 36.90 32.49
CA VAL A 13 113.95 36.88 31.75
C VAL A 13 114.21 36.74 30.24
N ALA A 14 113.45 35.86 29.58
CA ALA A 14 113.04 36.00 28.18
C ALA A 14 111.50 35.84 28.12
N PRO A 15 110.83 36.51 27.17
CA PRO A 15 109.50 37.09 27.36
C PRO A 15 108.39 36.06 27.35
N ALA A 16 107.25 36.43 27.94
CA ALA A 16 105.98 35.76 27.76
C ALA A 16 105.72 35.55 26.26
N VAL A 17 105.79 34.30 25.82
CA VAL A 17 105.17 33.89 24.57
C VAL A 17 103.66 34.00 24.82
N ALA A 18 103.03 34.96 24.14
CA ALA A 18 101.58 34.97 23.98
C ALA A 18 101.18 33.55 23.58
N GLY A 19 100.37 32.88 24.40
CA GLY A 19 99.80 31.59 24.01
C GLY A 19 99.17 31.76 22.64
N SER A 20 99.66 30.99 21.66
CA SER A 20 98.98 30.84 20.38
C SER A 20 97.50 30.58 20.68
N PRO A 21 96.55 31.17 19.93
CA PRO A 21 95.15 30.76 20.06
C PRO A 21 95.13 29.23 19.95
N SER A 22 94.52 28.55 20.91
CA SER A 22 94.23 27.13 20.74
C SER A 22 93.52 27.02 19.40
N ALA A 23 94.08 26.27 18.45
CA ALA A 23 93.40 26.01 17.20
C ALA A 23 92.03 25.41 17.56
N GLY A 24 90.94 26.10 17.21
CA GLY A 24 89.60 25.62 17.50
C GLY A 24 89.32 24.28 16.82
N SER A 25 88.22 23.62 17.17
CA SER A 25 87.76 22.47 16.39
C SER A 25 87.43 22.87 14.96
N VAL A 26 87.65 21.96 14.02
CA VAL A 26 87.36 22.17 12.59
C VAL A 26 86.53 21.00 12.11
N TYR A 27 85.19 21.05 12.24
CA TYR A 27 84.34 19.97 11.78
C TYR A 27 84.01 20.14 10.30
N GLN A 28 84.36 19.12 9.51
CA GLN A 28 84.04 19.01 8.09
C GLN A 28 82.85 18.07 7.90
N ILE A 29 81.90 18.48 7.05
CA ILE A 29 80.79 17.64 6.59
C ILE A 29 81.21 17.02 5.26
N SER A 30 81.36 15.70 5.20
CA SER A 30 81.78 14.99 3.98
C SER A 30 80.65 14.24 3.29
N GLY A 31 79.48 14.14 3.93
CA GLY A 31 78.29 13.51 3.37
C GLY A 31 77.08 13.74 4.27
N MET A 32 75.91 13.74 3.67
CA MET A 32 74.64 13.88 4.37
C MET A 32 73.57 12.99 3.74
N ASP A 33 72.63 12.56 4.57
CA ASP A 33 71.44 11.82 4.18
C ASP A 33 70.24 12.50 4.83
N VAL A 34 69.40 13.07 3.99
CA VAL A 34 68.17 13.79 4.33
C VAL A 34 67.10 13.27 3.38
N PRO A 35 65.90 12.93 3.87
CA PRO A 35 64.79 12.56 3.01
C PRO A 35 64.53 13.62 1.93
N SER A 36 64.24 13.18 0.72
CA SER A 36 63.89 14.10 -0.38
C SER A 36 62.55 14.79 -0.16
N SER A 37 61.64 14.18 0.61
CA SER A 37 60.38 14.78 1.02
C SER A 37 60.02 14.40 2.46
N VAL A 38 59.26 15.29 3.11
CA VAL A 38 58.71 15.13 4.46
C VAL A 38 57.31 15.73 4.51
N THR A 39 56.43 15.21 5.36
CA THR A 39 55.12 15.83 5.58
C THR A 39 55.23 16.92 6.65
N THR A 40 54.56 18.06 6.45
CA THR A 40 54.51 19.13 7.47
C THR A 40 53.96 18.59 8.80
N ASN A 41 54.44 19.15 9.92
CA ASN A 41 54.14 18.70 11.29
C ASN A 41 54.68 17.31 11.66
N GLU A 42 55.49 16.68 10.83
CA GLU A 42 56.22 15.47 11.19
C GLU A 42 57.68 15.77 11.57
N SER A 43 58.32 14.81 12.25
CA SER A 43 59.76 14.81 12.49
C SER A 43 60.45 13.84 11.54
N PHE A 44 61.61 14.24 11.03
CA PHE A 44 62.44 13.43 10.15
C PHE A 44 63.86 13.33 10.67
N ARG A 45 64.55 12.25 10.28
CA ARG A 45 65.93 12.01 10.71
C ARG A 45 66.92 12.56 9.70
N VAL A 46 67.87 13.32 10.18
CA VAL A 46 69.03 13.79 9.41
C VAL A 46 70.24 12.97 9.85
N SER A 47 71.05 12.51 8.89
CA SER A 47 72.36 11.94 9.20
C SER A 47 73.49 12.61 8.43
N ALA A 48 74.66 12.70 9.05
CA ALA A 48 75.82 13.33 8.44
C ALA A 48 77.13 12.65 8.87
N GLN A 49 78.07 12.57 7.92
CA GLN A 49 79.44 12.13 8.20
C GLN A 49 80.27 13.36 8.57
N LEU A 50 80.67 13.42 9.84
CA LEU A 50 81.52 14.49 10.38
C LEU A 50 82.95 13.99 10.58
N SER A 51 83.93 14.85 10.33
CA SER A 51 85.32 14.68 10.77
C SER A 51 85.81 15.93 11.47
N ASN A 52 86.58 15.80 12.56
CA ASN A 52 87.21 16.93 13.23
C ASN A 52 88.71 16.97 12.91
N ASP A 53 89.13 17.94 12.09
CA ASP A 53 90.54 18.13 11.70
C ASP A 53 91.26 19.14 12.62
N GLY A 54 90.57 19.64 13.66
CA GLY A 54 91.09 20.58 14.65
C GLY A 54 91.22 19.97 16.06
N ALA A 55 91.34 20.82 17.08
CA ALA A 55 91.42 20.34 18.46
C ALA A 55 90.10 19.69 18.91
N ILE A 56 90.15 18.88 19.97
CA ILE A 56 88.95 18.36 20.62
C ILE A 56 88.10 19.51 21.15
N ASP A 57 86.87 19.61 20.67
CA ASP A 57 85.88 20.59 21.16
C ASP A 57 84.46 20.10 20.88
N MET A 58 83.49 20.72 21.56
CA MET A 58 82.07 20.56 21.29
C MET A 58 81.66 21.49 20.14
N GLN A 59 81.04 20.96 19.09
CA GLN A 59 80.50 21.78 18.02
C GLN A 59 79.02 21.50 17.79
N VAL A 60 78.26 22.58 17.62
CA VAL A 60 76.84 22.52 17.23
C VAL A 60 76.75 22.30 15.73
N VAL A 61 75.97 21.31 15.34
CA VAL A 61 75.56 21.04 13.97
C VAL A 61 74.10 21.45 13.87
N ALA A 62 73.81 22.41 13.01
CA ALA A 62 72.47 22.95 12.84
C ALA A 62 71.91 22.61 11.46
N PHE A 63 70.67 22.16 11.41
CA PHE A 63 69.88 22.06 10.19
C PHE A 63 69.05 23.34 10.03
N ARG A 64 69.20 24.01 8.89
CA ARG A 64 68.52 25.26 8.54
C ARG A 64 67.79 25.11 7.22
N ILE A 65 66.67 25.81 7.05
CA ILE A 65 65.84 25.77 5.83
C ILE A 65 65.52 27.21 5.38
N ASP A 66 65.70 27.50 4.09
CA ASP A 66 65.42 28.84 3.53
C ASP A 66 63.91 29.02 3.33
N THR A 67 63.22 29.44 4.39
CA THR A 67 61.75 29.58 4.37
C THR A 67 61.25 30.79 3.58
N ASN A 68 62.09 31.81 3.42
CA ASN A 68 61.70 33.08 2.81
C ASN A 68 62.13 33.19 1.32
N GLY A 69 62.95 32.24 0.85
CA GLY A 69 63.43 32.14 -0.53
C GLY A 69 64.44 33.20 -0.91
N ASP A 70 65.16 33.79 0.05
CA ASP A 70 66.16 34.82 -0.19
C ASP A 70 67.58 34.27 -0.45
N GLY A 71 67.77 32.96 -0.28
CA GLY A 71 69.05 32.27 -0.47
C GLY A 71 70.03 32.43 0.70
N GLU A 72 69.63 33.07 1.80
CA GLU A 72 70.40 33.16 3.04
C GLU A 72 69.91 32.14 4.08
N PHE A 73 70.83 31.61 4.89
CA PHE A 73 70.51 30.63 5.94
C PHE A 73 70.81 31.22 7.31
N THR A 74 69.83 31.89 7.89
CA THR A 74 69.98 32.59 9.18
C THR A 74 69.72 31.66 10.38
N PRO A 75 70.16 32.03 11.61
CA PRO A 75 69.84 31.23 12.80
C PRO A 75 68.34 31.11 13.10
N ASN A 76 67.50 32.03 12.60
CA ASN A 76 66.04 32.00 12.79
C ASN A 76 65.36 30.93 11.93
N GLU A 77 66.08 30.39 10.95
CA GLU A 77 65.65 29.35 10.02
C GLU A 77 66.12 27.96 10.45
N SER A 78 66.62 27.84 11.69
CA SER A 78 67.07 26.56 12.23
C SER A 78 65.90 25.71 12.71
N LEU A 79 65.70 24.55 12.09
CA LEU A 79 64.67 23.58 12.48
C LEU A 79 65.15 22.56 13.52
N GLY A 80 66.47 22.43 13.67
CA GLY A 80 67.07 21.54 14.64
C GLY A 80 68.57 21.80 14.78
N ALA A 81 69.11 21.60 15.98
CA ALA A 81 70.54 21.68 16.22
C ALA A 81 70.95 20.72 17.33
N GLU A 82 72.06 20.01 17.13
CA GLU A 82 72.61 19.10 18.12
C GLU A 82 74.12 19.32 18.27
N ALA A 83 74.61 19.19 19.50
CA ALA A 83 76.02 19.37 19.82
C ALA A 83 76.74 18.02 19.88
N PHE A 84 77.84 17.90 19.15
CA PHE A 84 78.68 16.71 19.14
C PHE A 84 80.08 17.02 19.66
N VAL A 85 80.72 16.03 20.26
CA VAL A 85 82.14 16.09 20.66
C VAL A 85 82.90 15.01 19.91
N LEU A 86 83.88 15.42 19.12
CA LEU A 86 84.79 14.58 18.36
C LEU A 86 86.24 14.91 18.74
N HIS A 87 87.03 13.88 18.99
CA HIS A 87 88.47 14.01 19.17
C HIS A 87 89.14 14.48 17.87
N GLU A 88 90.34 15.05 17.99
CA GLU A 88 91.19 15.38 16.85
C GLU A 88 91.39 14.16 15.94
N GLY A 89 91.17 14.35 14.64
CA GLY A 89 91.27 13.31 13.61
C GLY A 89 90.13 12.27 13.63
N ALA A 90 89.16 12.38 14.53
CA ALA A 90 88.04 11.44 14.59
C ALA A 90 87.01 11.74 13.51
N SER A 91 86.42 10.67 12.96
CA SER A 91 85.29 10.76 12.04
C SER A 91 84.12 9.91 12.56
N ARG A 92 82.90 10.44 12.49
CA ARG A 92 81.70 9.80 13.02
C ARG A 92 80.47 10.16 12.20
N ASN A 93 79.62 9.17 11.96
CA ASN A 93 78.25 9.39 11.51
C ASN A 93 77.41 9.83 12.70
N VAL A 94 76.83 11.02 12.59
CA VAL A 94 75.89 11.57 13.55
C VAL A 94 74.48 11.53 12.99
N THR A 95 73.51 11.43 13.88
CA THR A 95 72.09 11.39 13.53
C THR A 95 71.32 12.21 14.55
N PHE A 96 70.41 13.06 14.09
CA PHE A 96 69.51 13.80 14.96
C PHE A 96 68.17 13.99 14.27
N ASP A 97 67.12 14.18 15.06
CA ASP A 97 65.77 14.37 14.56
C ASP A 97 65.48 15.87 14.40
N VAL A 98 64.86 16.23 13.28
CA VAL A 98 64.47 17.60 12.92
C VAL A 98 62.94 17.62 12.77
N SER A 99 62.30 18.70 13.20
CA SER A 99 60.85 18.87 13.04
C SER A 99 60.54 19.76 11.85
N ALA A 100 59.67 19.32 10.97
CA ALA A 100 59.04 20.13 9.94
C ALA A 100 57.73 20.77 10.44
N ALA A 101 57.57 20.92 11.75
CA ALA A 101 56.45 21.66 12.32
C ALA A 101 56.50 23.12 11.87
N ASP A 102 55.32 23.67 11.60
CA ASP A 102 55.12 25.07 11.19
C ASP A 102 55.78 25.48 9.85
N ILE A 103 56.24 24.50 9.05
CA ILE A 103 56.69 24.75 7.68
C ILE A 103 55.52 24.54 6.73
N GLU A 104 55.22 25.56 5.95
CA GLU A 104 54.18 25.47 4.91
C GLU A 104 54.59 24.44 3.84
N PRO A 105 53.63 23.76 3.19
CA PRO A 105 53.93 22.88 2.08
C PRO A 105 54.61 23.63 0.92
N GLY A 106 55.72 23.09 0.41
CA GLY A 106 56.53 23.74 -0.61
C GLY A 106 57.86 23.07 -0.89
N GLU A 107 58.62 23.64 -1.83
CA GLU A 107 60.00 23.24 -2.14
C GLU A 107 60.96 24.22 -1.44
N TYR A 108 61.94 23.68 -0.72
CA TYR A 108 62.88 24.48 0.06
C TYR A 108 64.33 24.05 -0.16
N GLU A 109 65.25 25.01 -0.18
CA GLU A 109 66.67 24.72 0.02
C GLU A 109 66.95 24.59 1.52
N TYR A 110 67.80 23.64 1.89
CA TYR A 110 68.30 23.50 3.26
C TYR A 110 69.81 23.62 3.31
N MET A 111 70.33 23.89 4.51
CA MET A 111 71.74 23.85 4.83
C MET A 111 71.97 23.09 6.13
N LEU A 112 72.85 22.09 6.08
CA LEU A 112 73.50 21.55 7.26
C LEU A 112 74.75 22.39 7.54
N TRP A 113 74.82 23.00 8.71
CA TRP A 113 75.81 24.01 9.05
C TRP A 113 76.62 23.63 10.30
N THR A 114 77.93 23.83 10.23
CA THR A 114 78.86 23.98 11.37
C THR A 114 79.60 25.31 11.24
N GLU A 115 80.36 25.73 12.25
CA GLU A 115 81.15 26.96 12.14
C GLU A 115 82.26 26.89 11.08
N SER A 116 82.66 25.69 10.66
CA SER A 116 83.80 25.45 9.75
C SER A 116 83.42 24.86 8.39
N SER A 117 82.19 24.36 8.23
CA SER A 117 81.74 23.63 7.05
C SER A 117 80.23 23.74 6.87
N SER A 118 79.75 23.66 5.65
CA SER A 118 78.32 23.65 5.33
C SER A 118 78.05 22.77 4.11
N MET A 119 76.90 22.10 4.09
CA MET A 119 76.42 21.33 2.94
C MET A 119 74.95 21.65 2.69
N THR A 120 74.57 21.86 1.43
CA THR A 120 73.20 22.24 1.05
C THR A 120 72.52 21.16 0.22
N GLY A 121 71.20 21.23 0.15
CA GLY A 121 70.37 20.36 -0.69
C GLY A 121 68.93 20.88 -0.78
N ASN A 122 68.06 20.12 -1.42
CA ASN A 122 66.63 20.45 -1.59
C ASN A 122 65.76 19.45 -0.82
N ILE A 123 64.64 19.94 -0.29
CA ILE A 123 63.62 19.12 0.36
C ILE A 123 62.23 19.62 -0.02
N THR A 124 61.33 18.68 -0.32
CA THR A 124 59.90 18.97 -0.49
C THR A 124 59.19 18.78 0.84
N VAL A 125 58.47 19.80 1.30
CA VAL A 125 57.51 19.69 2.42
C VAL A 125 56.12 19.48 1.84
N GLU A 126 55.53 18.32 2.12
CA GLU A 126 54.22 17.91 1.61
C GLU A 126 53.11 18.22 2.62
N SER A 127 51.92 18.56 2.13
CA SER A 127 50.71 18.62 2.97
C SER A 127 50.37 17.23 3.54
N PRO A 128 49.80 17.14 4.75
CA PRO A 128 49.31 15.86 5.26
C PRO A 128 48.12 15.42 4.41
N VAL A 129 48.10 14.12 4.08
CA VAL A 129 46.99 13.53 3.32
C VAL A 129 45.85 13.21 4.28
N ALA A 130 44.73 13.90 4.15
CA ALA A 130 43.55 13.68 5.00
C ALA A 130 42.86 12.34 4.64
N PRO A 131 42.53 11.49 5.63
CA PRO A 131 41.76 10.27 5.39
C PRO A 131 40.36 10.61 4.89
N ALA A 132 39.74 9.66 4.16
CA ALA A 132 38.37 9.81 3.67
C ALA A 132 37.40 10.12 4.83
N THR A 133 36.60 11.17 4.67
CA THR A 133 35.62 11.62 5.66
C THR A 133 34.36 12.03 4.94
N PHE A 134 33.25 11.34 5.20
CA PHE A 134 32.02 11.51 4.45
C PHE A 134 31.03 12.44 5.14
N ARG A 135 30.28 13.19 4.34
CA ARG A 135 29.21 14.08 4.80
C ARG A 135 28.02 14.05 3.86
N LEU A 136 26.81 14.03 4.40
CA LEU A 136 25.58 14.25 3.67
C LEU A 136 25.34 15.76 3.52
N VAL A 137 25.28 16.24 2.29
CA VAL A 137 25.01 17.66 1.98
C VAL A 137 23.52 17.94 1.94
N GLY A 138 22.72 16.93 1.61
CA GLY A 138 21.27 17.00 1.60
C GLY A 138 20.63 15.77 0.95
N ALA A 139 19.33 15.64 1.11
CA ALA A 139 18.53 14.60 0.49
C ALA A 139 17.22 15.19 -0.05
N SER A 140 16.68 14.58 -1.09
CA SER A 140 15.40 14.96 -1.70
C SER A 140 14.71 13.71 -2.23
N GLY A 141 13.43 13.57 -1.91
CA GLY A 141 12.57 12.48 -2.34
C GLY A 141 11.19 13.00 -2.75
N PRO A 142 10.27 12.10 -3.09
CA PRO A 142 8.87 12.45 -3.31
C PRO A 142 8.19 12.87 -1.99
N ASP A 143 7.27 13.83 -2.07
CA ASP A 143 6.46 14.26 -0.92
C ASP A 143 5.35 13.25 -0.57
N GLN A 144 4.97 12.42 -1.55
CA GLN A 144 3.95 11.39 -1.41
C GLN A 144 4.38 10.09 -2.10
N ILE A 145 4.13 8.96 -1.46
CA ILE A 145 4.36 7.61 -2.02
C ILE A 145 3.11 6.75 -1.83
N THR A 146 2.85 5.84 -2.75
CA THR A 146 1.76 4.87 -2.64
C THR A 146 2.27 3.57 -2.02
N ILE A 147 1.48 2.96 -1.15
CA ILE A 147 1.74 1.63 -0.60
C ILE A 147 1.91 0.62 -1.76
N GLY A 148 2.91 -0.25 -1.67
CA GLY A 148 3.22 -1.26 -2.68
C GLY A 148 3.98 -0.73 -3.90
N GLU A 149 4.12 0.58 -4.07
CA GLU A 149 4.94 1.16 -5.14
C GLU A 149 6.41 1.29 -4.75
N SER A 150 7.28 1.37 -5.75
CA SER A 150 8.69 1.67 -5.56
C SER A 150 8.96 3.16 -5.74
N PHE A 151 9.90 3.70 -4.98
CA PHE A 151 10.28 5.10 -5.03
C PHE A 151 11.81 5.28 -4.91
N THR A 152 12.27 6.48 -5.22
CA THR A 152 13.69 6.85 -5.17
C THR A 152 13.90 8.08 -4.32
N VAL A 153 14.83 8.01 -3.38
CA VAL A 153 15.37 9.18 -2.65
C VAL A 153 16.77 9.46 -3.16
N ASN A 154 17.03 10.72 -3.53
CA ASN A 154 18.35 11.16 -3.96
C ASN A 154 19.07 11.84 -2.79
N ALA A 155 20.32 11.48 -2.55
CA ALA A 155 21.16 12.09 -1.53
C ALA A 155 22.46 12.62 -2.14
N ARG A 156 22.95 13.76 -1.64
CA ARG A 156 24.25 14.31 -2.02
C ARG A 156 25.29 13.91 -0.97
N LEU A 157 26.26 13.13 -1.41
CA LEU A 157 27.34 12.61 -0.57
C LEU A 157 28.66 13.27 -1.00
N ALA A 158 29.40 13.82 -0.03
CA ALA A 158 30.70 14.43 -0.24
C ALA A 158 31.78 13.72 0.58
N ASN A 159 32.94 13.46 -0.04
CA ASN A 159 34.15 13.04 0.65
C ASN A 159 35.05 14.28 0.84
N LEU A 160 35.20 14.71 2.10
CA LEU A 160 35.96 15.90 2.48
C LEU A 160 37.46 15.60 2.70
N GLY A 161 37.86 14.33 2.66
CA GLY A 161 39.26 13.91 2.76
C GLY A 161 39.97 13.87 1.40
N ASP A 162 41.26 13.56 1.42
CA ASP A 162 42.10 13.48 0.21
C ASP A 162 42.14 12.06 -0.37
N LEU A 163 41.96 11.05 0.48
CA LEU A 163 41.95 9.65 0.06
C LEU A 163 40.59 9.21 -0.47
N LYS A 164 40.61 8.28 -1.44
CA LYS A 164 39.42 7.52 -1.82
C LYS A 164 38.94 6.70 -0.63
N GLY A 165 37.63 6.70 -0.40
CA GLY A 165 36.99 5.86 0.61
C GLY A 165 35.71 5.22 0.09
N THR A 166 35.12 4.42 0.96
CA THR A 166 33.84 3.75 0.75
C THR A 166 32.93 4.09 1.92
N GLU A 167 31.69 4.46 1.64
CA GLU A 167 30.68 4.81 2.65
C GLU A 167 29.38 4.06 2.40
N ASN A 168 28.67 3.70 3.46
CA ASN A 168 27.34 3.11 3.34
C ASN A 168 26.29 4.19 3.55
N VAL A 169 25.38 4.33 2.58
CA VAL A 169 24.26 5.24 2.67
C VAL A 169 22.99 4.41 2.80
N SER A 170 22.25 4.65 3.87
CA SER A 170 21.03 3.93 4.20
C SER A 170 19.82 4.85 4.20
N LEU A 171 18.68 4.33 3.77
CA LEU A 171 17.37 5.00 3.81
C LEU A 171 16.48 4.32 4.85
N TYR A 172 15.87 5.13 5.70
CA TYR A 172 15.01 4.68 6.80
C TYR A 172 13.64 5.35 6.74
N LEU A 173 12.63 4.64 7.25
CA LEU A 173 11.29 5.14 7.48
C LEU A 173 10.93 4.90 8.95
N ASP A 174 10.38 5.88 9.65
CA ASP A 174 9.93 5.73 11.03
C ASP A 174 8.50 5.18 11.04
N THR A 175 8.33 3.86 11.08
CA THR A 175 6.99 3.24 10.98
C THR A 175 6.25 3.08 12.30
N ASP A 176 6.93 3.21 13.45
CA ASP A 176 6.29 3.11 14.77
C ASP A 176 5.93 4.49 15.37
N GLY A 177 6.39 5.57 14.72
CA GLY A 177 6.05 6.94 15.09
C GLY A 177 6.76 7.41 16.35
N ASP A 178 7.86 6.78 16.73
CA ASP A 178 8.66 7.18 17.90
C ASP A 178 9.57 8.39 17.60
N GLY A 179 9.65 8.81 16.34
CA GLY A 179 10.47 9.92 15.86
C GLY A 179 11.93 9.54 15.61
N LEU A 180 12.30 8.27 15.71
CA LEU A 180 13.65 7.76 15.56
C LEU A 180 13.81 6.96 14.26
N LEU A 181 14.77 7.38 13.44
CA LEU A 181 15.20 6.62 12.27
C LEU A 181 16.21 5.57 12.73
N SER A 182 15.74 4.36 13.03
CA SER A 182 16.55 3.28 13.62
C SER A 182 16.77 2.09 12.68
N ASP A 183 17.79 1.28 12.98
CA ASP A 183 18.21 0.13 12.16
C ASP A 183 17.11 -0.91 11.89
N GLU A 184 16.10 -1.02 12.76
CA GLU A 184 15.00 -1.99 12.60
C GLU A 184 14.09 -1.67 11.41
N VAL A 185 14.14 -0.45 10.87
CA VAL A 185 13.25 0.02 9.79
C VAL A 185 14.02 0.52 8.56
N ALA A 186 15.19 -0.08 8.31
CA ALA A 186 15.97 0.16 7.10
C ALA A 186 15.18 -0.28 5.85
N LEU A 187 14.92 0.66 4.93
CA LEU A 187 14.32 0.35 3.64
C LEU A 187 15.36 -0.17 2.64
N THR A 188 16.54 0.43 2.63
CA THR A 188 17.66 0.02 1.78
C THR A 188 18.98 0.56 2.31
N SER A 189 20.08 -0.12 1.98
CA SER A 189 21.44 0.32 2.29
C SER A 189 22.35 0.01 1.11
N THR A 190 23.10 1.00 0.64
CA THR A 190 23.98 0.86 -0.52
C THR A 190 25.35 1.48 -0.25
N SER A 191 26.40 0.78 -0.66
CA SER A 191 27.78 1.24 -0.53
C SER A 191 28.20 2.05 -1.76
N TYR A 192 28.89 3.18 -1.53
CA TYR A 192 29.39 4.07 -2.57
C TYR A 192 30.88 4.35 -2.38
N ASP A 193 31.63 4.24 -3.48
CA ASP A 193 33.04 4.57 -3.56
C ASP A 193 33.21 6.00 -4.08
N LEU A 194 33.89 6.86 -3.32
CA LEU A 194 34.13 8.25 -3.69
C LEU A 194 35.61 8.61 -3.57
N ASN A 195 36.16 9.23 -4.61
CA ASN A 195 37.49 9.82 -4.58
C ASN A 195 37.54 10.95 -3.55
N GLY A 196 38.74 11.29 -3.08
CA GLY A 196 38.94 12.44 -2.21
C GLY A 196 38.45 13.74 -2.85
N SER A 197 38.04 14.69 -2.01
CA SER A 197 37.57 16.02 -2.40
C SER A 197 36.49 16.02 -3.49
N SER A 198 35.67 14.96 -3.54
CA SER A 198 34.65 14.76 -4.57
C SER A 198 33.25 14.70 -3.96
N GLU A 199 32.24 15.09 -4.73
CA GLU A 199 30.83 15.00 -4.38
C GLU A 199 30.07 14.22 -5.46
N MET A 200 29.06 13.45 -5.05
CA MET A 200 28.19 12.68 -5.95
C MET A 200 26.75 12.71 -5.44
N THR A 201 25.79 12.70 -6.37
CA THR A 201 24.39 12.40 -6.05
C THR A 201 24.16 10.91 -6.20
N VAL A 202 23.66 10.27 -5.16
CA VAL A 202 23.34 8.84 -5.09
C VAL A 202 21.84 8.64 -5.04
N GLY A 203 21.33 7.62 -5.73
CA GLY A 203 19.91 7.26 -5.75
C GLY A 203 19.67 6.00 -4.92
N LEU A 204 18.80 6.11 -3.93
CA LEU A 204 18.37 5.03 -3.03
C LEU A 204 16.98 4.59 -3.47
N ASN A 205 16.90 3.41 -4.09
CA ASN A 205 15.62 2.84 -4.52
C ASN A 205 15.08 1.94 -3.41
N ALA A 206 13.82 2.14 -3.05
CA ALA A 206 13.13 1.37 -2.03
C ALA A 206 11.69 1.06 -2.46
N SER A 207 11.11 0.04 -1.85
CA SER A 207 9.66 -0.22 -1.92
C SER A 207 8.99 0.33 -0.68
N THR A 208 7.80 0.90 -0.85
CA THR A 208 6.99 1.33 0.29
C THR A 208 6.59 0.11 1.12
N PRO A 209 6.87 0.10 2.45
CA PRO A 209 6.46 -1.02 3.31
C PRO A 209 4.93 -1.06 3.46
N GLU A 210 4.42 -2.21 3.91
CA GLU A 210 3.01 -2.37 4.27
C GLU A 210 2.73 -1.67 5.62
N VAL A 211 2.36 -0.40 5.52
CA VAL A 211 1.97 0.43 6.67
C VAL A 211 0.64 1.12 6.39
N SER A 212 -0.06 1.54 7.44
CA SER A 212 -1.30 2.30 7.27
C SER A 212 -1.02 3.65 6.58
N PRO A 213 -1.96 4.19 5.78
CA PRO A 213 -1.80 5.53 5.22
C PRO A 213 -1.56 6.58 6.31
N GLY A 214 -0.68 7.54 6.06
CA GLY A 214 -0.30 8.54 7.04
C GLY A 214 0.98 9.29 6.70
N THR A 215 1.37 10.22 7.55
CA THR A 215 2.64 10.95 7.43
C THR A 215 3.71 10.27 8.28
N TYR A 216 4.86 9.99 7.67
CA TYR A 216 5.97 9.26 8.28
C TYR A 216 7.25 10.07 8.18
N ALA A 217 8.10 10.00 9.21
CA ALA A 217 9.45 10.55 9.09
C ALA A 217 10.29 9.61 8.20
N ILE A 218 11.06 10.20 7.30
CA ILE A 218 11.94 9.48 6.39
C ILE A 218 13.32 10.12 6.47
N GLY A 219 14.40 9.34 6.37
CA GLY A 219 15.72 9.96 6.34
C GLY A 219 16.82 9.09 5.77
N VAL A 220 17.84 9.80 5.29
CA VAL A 220 19.06 9.22 4.74
C VAL A 220 20.18 9.39 5.76
N THR A 221 20.96 8.35 5.99
CA THR A 221 22.05 8.35 6.96
C THR A 221 23.30 7.62 6.48
N THR A 222 24.44 8.05 6.98
CA THR A 222 25.75 7.35 6.90
C THR A 222 26.16 6.75 8.24
N GLY A 223 25.20 6.57 9.16
CA GLY A 223 25.43 6.15 10.55
C GLY A 223 25.90 7.28 11.46
N ALA A 224 26.80 8.15 10.98
CA ALA A 224 27.29 9.30 11.73
C ALA A 224 26.41 10.56 11.58
N GLU A 225 25.74 10.70 10.44
CA GLU A 225 24.94 11.87 10.08
C GLU A 225 23.60 11.44 9.51
N VAL A 226 22.55 12.20 9.82
CA VAL A 226 21.18 11.94 9.37
C VAL A 226 20.61 13.19 8.71
N VAL A 227 20.04 13.04 7.53
CA VAL A 227 19.20 14.05 6.87
C VAL A 227 17.77 13.51 6.83
N ALA A 228 16.90 14.09 7.66
CA ALA A 228 15.51 13.68 7.80
C ALA A 228 14.55 14.64 7.09
N GLY A 229 13.38 14.12 6.74
CA GLY A 229 12.22 14.82 6.22
C GLY A 229 10.94 14.05 6.54
N GLU A 230 9.84 14.45 5.92
CA GLU A 230 8.55 13.77 6.05
C GLU A 230 8.08 13.29 4.68
N VAL A 231 7.33 12.19 4.67
CA VAL A 231 6.67 11.68 3.47
C VAL A 231 5.24 11.28 3.82
N ASN A 232 4.31 11.58 2.92
CA ASN A 232 2.94 11.12 3.05
C ASN A 232 2.77 9.77 2.32
N ILE A 233 2.42 8.73 3.06
CA ILE A 233 2.12 7.41 2.52
C ILE A 233 0.61 7.31 2.28
N THR A 234 0.23 7.04 1.04
CA THR A 234 -1.17 6.88 0.62
C THR A 234 -1.46 5.47 0.14
N GLN A 235 -2.71 5.04 0.21
CA GLN A 235 -3.16 3.82 -0.45
C GLN A 235 -3.69 4.15 -1.85
N ALA A 236 -3.50 3.25 -2.81
CA ALA A 236 -4.11 3.38 -4.12
C ALA A 236 -5.65 3.44 -3.97
N PRO A 237 -6.38 4.22 -4.80
CA PRO A 237 -7.84 4.23 -4.77
C PRO A 237 -8.39 2.81 -4.95
N ALA A 238 -9.41 2.44 -4.17
CA ALA A 238 -10.04 1.12 -4.29
C ALA A 238 -10.60 0.93 -5.72
N PRO A 239 -10.28 -0.17 -6.42
CA PRO A 239 -10.77 -0.42 -7.76
C PRO A 239 -12.16 -1.04 -7.73
N PHE A 240 -13.09 -0.27 -7.18
CA PHE A 240 -14.49 -0.66 -7.07
C PHE A 240 -15.20 -0.52 -8.41
N GLU A 241 -15.69 -1.63 -8.94
CA GLU A 241 -16.43 -1.69 -10.18
C GLU A 241 -17.93 -1.74 -9.94
N VAL A 242 -18.69 -0.91 -10.67
CA VAL A 242 -20.17 -0.91 -10.61
C VAL A 242 -20.71 -1.98 -11.56
N ARG A 243 -21.19 -3.10 -11.01
CA ARG A 243 -21.69 -4.26 -11.78
C ARG A 243 -23.17 -4.15 -12.13
N SER A 244 -23.96 -3.50 -11.29
CA SER A 244 -25.38 -3.17 -11.55
C SER A 244 -25.68 -1.76 -11.07
N LEU A 245 -26.62 -1.10 -11.74
CA LEU A 245 -27.18 0.17 -11.28
C LEU A 245 -28.66 0.16 -11.66
N ARG A 246 -29.53 0.09 -10.65
CA ARG A 246 -30.99 0.10 -10.78
C ARG A 246 -31.56 1.23 -9.94
N THR A 247 -32.68 1.78 -10.38
CA THR A 247 -33.38 2.86 -9.70
C THR A 247 -34.87 2.79 -9.96
N GLY A 248 -35.67 3.32 -9.05
CA GLY A 248 -37.11 3.53 -9.24
C GLY A 248 -37.45 4.92 -9.80
N ARG A 249 -38.71 5.32 -9.65
CA ARG A 249 -39.19 6.68 -9.90
C ARG A 249 -39.16 7.48 -8.60
N ALA A 250 -39.12 8.81 -8.69
CA ALA A 250 -39.14 9.69 -7.54
C ALA A 250 -40.26 10.73 -7.65
N MET A 251 -40.82 11.14 -6.52
CA MET A 251 -41.73 12.28 -6.49
C MET A 251 -40.93 13.59 -6.56
N VAL A 252 -41.56 14.66 -7.04
CA VAL A 252 -41.01 16.02 -6.90
C VAL A 252 -40.71 16.30 -5.42
N ASP A 253 -39.50 16.77 -5.13
CA ASP A 253 -38.96 16.99 -3.79
C ASP A 253 -38.93 15.72 -2.90
N GLY A 254 -38.97 14.53 -3.51
CA GLY A 254 -38.91 13.23 -2.84
C GLY A 254 -37.53 12.56 -2.88
N THR A 255 -37.50 11.28 -2.52
CA THR A 255 -36.28 10.46 -2.50
C THR A 255 -36.25 9.46 -3.64
N LEU A 256 -35.08 9.29 -4.25
CA LEU A 256 -34.81 8.28 -5.27
C LEU A 256 -34.17 7.03 -4.63
N GLY A 257 -34.82 5.87 -4.74
CA GLY A 257 -34.21 4.61 -4.32
C GLY A 257 -33.18 4.12 -5.34
N VAL A 258 -31.93 3.95 -4.92
CA VAL A 258 -30.83 3.45 -5.76
C VAL A 258 -30.35 2.10 -5.23
N SER A 259 -30.22 1.13 -6.13
CA SER A 259 -29.72 -0.22 -5.86
C SER A 259 -28.55 -0.53 -6.79
N THR A 260 -27.43 -1.00 -6.24
CA THR A 260 -26.20 -1.23 -7.00
C THR A 260 -25.36 -2.35 -6.42
N ILE A 261 -24.76 -3.17 -7.29
CA ILE A 261 -23.74 -4.15 -6.90
C ILE A 261 -22.37 -3.54 -7.16
N ILE A 262 -21.56 -3.44 -6.11
CA ILE A 262 -20.16 -3.01 -6.19
C ILE A 262 -19.27 -4.24 -6.02
N LYS A 263 -18.32 -4.41 -6.95
CA LYS A 263 -17.27 -5.44 -6.87
C LYS A 263 -15.93 -4.81 -6.56
N ASN A 264 -15.19 -5.36 -5.60
CA ASN A 264 -13.77 -5.10 -5.46
C ASN A 264 -13.00 -5.92 -6.50
N ALA A 265 -12.32 -5.24 -7.43
CA ALA A 265 -11.52 -5.92 -8.45
C ALA A 265 -10.14 -6.37 -7.95
N ASP A 266 -9.72 -5.94 -6.76
CA ASP A 266 -8.45 -6.35 -6.14
C ASP A 266 -8.60 -7.62 -5.29
N ASP A 267 -7.47 -8.31 -5.10
CA ASP A 267 -7.32 -9.50 -4.26
C ASP A 267 -7.04 -9.19 -2.79
N GLU A 268 -7.27 -7.95 -2.37
CA GLU A 268 -7.11 -7.48 -0.98
C GLU A 268 -8.37 -6.75 -0.51
N GLU A 269 -8.59 -6.69 0.80
CA GLU A 269 -9.64 -5.85 1.36
C GLU A 269 -9.34 -4.37 1.08
N ARG A 270 -10.35 -3.65 0.56
CA ARG A 270 -10.21 -2.23 0.25
C ARG A 270 -11.38 -1.45 0.83
N THR A 271 -11.06 -0.23 1.26
CA THR A 271 -12.03 0.78 1.61
C THR A 271 -11.99 1.88 0.56
N GLY A 272 -13.15 2.30 0.09
CA GLY A 272 -13.27 3.30 -0.96
C GLY A 272 -14.60 4.03 -0.90
N ILE A 273 -14.70 5.10 -1.69
CA ILE A 273 -15.88 5.95 -1.74
C ILE A 273 -16.64 5.66 -3.03
N ILE A 274 -17.96 5.55 -2.91
CA ILE A 274 -18.90 5.57 -4.03
C ILE A 274 -19.75 6.85 -3.95
N GLU A 275 -20.02 7.45 -5.10
CA GLU A 275 -20.75 8.72 -5.19
C GLU A 275 -21.90 8.62 -6.18
N VAL A 276 -23.05 9.19 -5.82
CA VAL A 276 -24.18 9.41 -6.72
C VAL A 276 -24.12 10.85 -7.19
N ARG A 277 -24.12 11.05 -8.50
CA ARG A 277 -24.10 12.37 -9.13
C ARG A 277 -25.33 12.51 -10.04
N LEU A 278 -26.07 13.61 -9.92
CA LEU A 278 -27.21 13.91 -10.80
C LEU A 278 -26.77 14.90 -11.87
N ASP A 279 -27.03 14.61 -13.14
CA ASP A 279 -26.79 15.59 -14.22
C ASP A 279 -27.88 16.67 -14.16
N SER A 280 -27.64 17.65 -13.30
CA SER A 280 -28.60 18.72 -13.01
C SER A 280 -28.63 19.77 -14.12
N ASN A 281 -27.59 19.80 -14.94
CA ASN A 281 -27.36 20.85 -15.93
C ASN A 281 -27.63 20.35 -17.37
N GLY A 282 -27.72 19.04 -17.57
CA GLY A 282 -28.05 18.38 -18.83
C GLY A 282 -26.90 18.34 -19.83
N ASP A 283 -25.65 18.49 -19.38
CA ASP A 283 -24.46 18.45 -20.26
C ASP A 283 -23.88 17.05 -20.45
N GLY A 284 -24.47 16.03 -19.80
CA GLY A 284 -24.01 14.65 -19.84
C GLY A 284 -22.67 14.45 -19.12
N ARG A 285 -22.26 15.40 -18.27
CA ARG A 285 -21.09 15.26 -17.39
C ARG A 285 -21.57 15.03 -15.95
N TYR A 286 -20.66 14.45 -15.17
CA TYR A 286 -20.92 14.11 -13.77
C TYR A 286 -19.75 14.61 -12.94
N THR A 287 -19.72 15.89 -12.60
CA THR A 287 -18.60 16.50 -11.87
C THR A 287 -18.79 16.38 -10.35
N PRO A 288 -17.72 16.50 -9.53
CA PRO A 288 -17.84 16.41 -8.07
C PRO A 288 -18.83 17.42 -7.45
N GLU A 289 -19.11 18.54 -8.12
CA GLU A 289 -20.10 19.53 -7.68
C GLU A 289 -21.55 19.04 -7.80
N GLU A 290 -21.79 17.99 -8.57
CA GLU A 290 -23.10 17.36 -8.80
C GLU A 290 -23.36 16.15 -7.89
N THR A 291 -22.43 15.89 -6.96
CA THR A 291 -22.56 14.82 -5.97
C THR A 291 -23.70 15.12 -5.00
N VAL A 292 -24.72 14.27 -5.04
CA VAL A 292 -25.89 14.34 -4.14
C VAL A 292 -25.80 13.35 -2.98
N ARG A 293 -24.99 12.29 -3.13
CA ARG A 293 -24.74 11.34 -2.05
C ARG A 293 -23.33 10.75 -2.16
N THR A 294 -22.67 10.62 -1.03
CA THR A 294 -21.37 9.96 -0.88
C THR A 294 -21.49 8.85 0.15
N ARG A 295 -20.86 7.71 -0.09
CA ARG A 295 -20.82 6.58 0.84
C ARG A 295 -19.44 5.92 0.83
N GLU A 296 -18.90 5.69 2.02
CA GLU A 296 -17.73 4.83 2.20
C GLU A 296 -18.17 3.36 2.26
N VAL A 297 -17.41 2.51 1.58
CA VAL A 297 -17.68 1.08 1.46
C VAL A 297 -16.36 0.33 1.67
N THR A 298 -16.40 -0.73 2.47
CA THR A 298 -15.29 -1.67 2.66
C THR A 298 -15.69 -3.02 2.10
N LEU A 299 -14.89 -3.55 1.18
CA LEU A 299 -15.11 -4.85 0.55
C LEU A 299 -13.85 -5.70 0.66
N GLY A 300 -14.02 -6.97 1.03
CA GLY A 300 -12.94 -7.96 1.00
C GLY A 300 -12.41 -8.21 -0.42
N ALA A 301 -11.34 -8.99 -0.51
CA ALA A 301 -10.73 -9.44 -1.75
C ALA A 301 -11.76 -10.05 -2.71
N GLY A 302 -11.87 -9.51 -3.94
CA GLY A 302 -12.78 -10.01 -4.98
C GLY A 302 -14.28 -9.93 -4.66
N ALA A 303 -14.66 -9.41 -3.49
CA ALA A 303 -16.02 -9.46 -2.99
C ALA A 303 -16.96 -8.58 -3.83
N SER A 304 -18.20 -9.04 -3.98
CA SER A 304 -19.30 -8.26 -4.58
C SER A 304 -20.39 -8.10 -3.55
N GLN A 305 -20.91 -6.89 -3.37
CA GLN A 305 -21.94 -6.62 -2.38
C GLN A 305 -23.03 -5.71 -2.96
N LEU A 306 -24.28 -5.99 -2.60
CA LEU A 306 -25.43 -5.15 -2.89
C LEU A 306 -25.47 -3.95 -1.94
N HIS A 307 -25.65 -2.77 -2.50
CA HIS A 307 -25.86 -1.54 -1.75
C HIS A 307 -27.17 -0.90 -2.18
N ASN A 308 -28.07 -0.76 -1.20
CA ASN A 308 -29.31 -0.02 -1.32
C ASN A 308 -29.20 1.27 -0.51
N PHE A 309 -29.64 2.39 -1.10
CA PHE A 309 -29.69 3.68 -0.42
C PHE A 309 -30.66 4.66 -1.10
N ALA A 310 -31.21 5.60 -0.34
CA ALA A 310 -32.13 6.63 -0.82
C ALA A 310 -31.43 7.96 -1.08
N VAL A 311 -31.66 8.59 -2.21
CA VAL A 311 -31.02 9.86 -2.58
C VAL A 311 -32.07 10.96 -2.52
N ASP A 312 -31.90 11.93 -1.63
CA ASP A 312 -32.78 13.10 -1.58
C ASP A 312 -32.55 13.94 -2.85
N LEU A 313 -33.61 14.19 -3.62
CA LEU A 313 -33.49 15.02 -4.81
C LEU A 313 -33.34 16.50 -4.40
N PRO A 314 -32.39 17.24 -5.00
CA PRO A 314 -32.33 18.69 -4.84
C PRO A 314 -33.65 19.34 -5.28
N ARG A 315 -33.99 20.51 -4.74
CA ARG A 315 -35.20 21.24 -5.17
C ARG A 315 -35.07 21.70 -6.62
N GLY A 316 -36.16 21.63 -7.36
CA GLY A 316 -36.25 22.18 -8.73
C GLY A 316 -36.29 21.14 -9.86
N TYR A 317 -36.46 19.86 -9.53
CA TYR A 317 -36.78 18.83 -10.52
C TYR A 317 -38.29 18.88 -10.82
N ASP A 318 -38.65 19.29 -12.03
CA ASP A 318 -40.01 19.19 -12.56
C ASP A 318 -40.31 17.74 -12.99
N PRO A 319 -41.58 17.37 -13.22
CA PRO A 319 -41.89 16.06 -13.79
C PRO A 319 -41.17 15.82 -15.13
N GLY A 320 -40.46 14.70 -15.25
CA GLY A 320 -39.65 14.38 -16.42
C GLY A 320 -38.63 13.26 -16.17
N THR A 321 -37.92 12.87 -17.22
CA THR A 321 -36.83 11.88 -17.16
C THR A 321 -35.49 12.60 -16.97
N TYR A 322 -34.70 12.11 -16.02
CA TYR A 322 -33.39 12.68 -15.64
C TYR A 322 -32.31 11.60 -15.69
N GLU A 323 -31.07 12.01 -15.91
CA GLU A 323 -29.89 11.14 -15.88
C GLU A 323 -29.13 11.28 -14.56
N PHE A 324 -28.55 10.17 -14.12
CA PHE A 324 -27.63 10.14 -12.98
C PHE A 324 -26.51 9.13 -13.21
N ALA A 325 -25.45 9.27 -12.44
CA ALA A 325 -24.34 8.34 -12.42
C ALA A 325 -24.01 7.87 -11.02
N LEU A 326 -23.60 6.61 -10.93
CA LEU A 326 -22.81 6.10 -9.81
C LEU A 326 -21.33 6.13 -10.21
N VAL A 327 -20.53 6.83 -9.43
CA VAL A 327 -19.13 7.11 -9.69
C VAL A 327 -18.26 6.49 -8.60
N THR A 328 -17.26 5.73 -9.03
CA THR A 328 -16.13 5.26 -8.25
C THR A 328 -14.84 5.71 -8.94
N PRO A 329 -13.66 5.59 -8.30
CA PRO A 329 -12.39 5.86 -8.98
C PRO A 329 -12.16 5.01 -10.25
N ALA A 330 -12.73 3.80 -10.30
CA ALA A 330 -12.53 2.86 -11.40
C ALA A 330 -13.68 2.84 -12.42
N THR A 331 -14.89 3.24 -12.05
CA THR A 331 -16.07 3.11 -12.91
C THR A 331 -17.01 4.29 -12.76
N VAL A 332 -17.49 4.81 -13.89
CA VAL A 332 -18.65 5.69 -13.96
C VAL A 332 -19.75 4.92 -14.68
N ARG A 333 -20.88 4.70 -14.02
CA ARG A 333 -22.04 4.04 -14.62
C ARG A 333 -23.26 4.92 -14.55
N THR A 334 -23.91 5.14 -15.69
CA THR A 334 -25.07 6.02 -15.82
C THR A 334 -26.37 5.22 -15.88
N ALA A 335 -27.46 5.85 -15.46
CA ALA A 335 -28.83 5.35 -15.61
C ALA A 335 -29.81 6.54 -15.64
N THR A 336 -31.07 6.27 -15.97
CA THR A 336 -32.14 7.26 -15.98
C THR A 336 -33.15 6.98 -14.87
N PHE A 337 -33.82 8.03 -14.37
CA PHE A 337 -34.97 7.93 -13.49
C PHE A 337 -36.05 8.93 -13.91
N GLU A 338 -37.28 8.71 -13.45
CA GLU A 338 -38.39 9.62 -13.72
C GLU A 338 -38.85 10.32 -12.45
N VAL A 339 -39.06 11.63 -12.56
CA VAL A 339 -39.70 12.46 -11.54
C VAL A 339 -41.16 12.70 -11.93
N PHE A 340 -42.09 12.57 -10.99
CA PHE A 340 -43.51 12.82 -11.25
C PHE A 340 -44.18 13.65 -10.13
N ARG A 341 -45.31 14.29 -10.47
CA ARG A 341 -46.23 14.92 -9.50
C ARG A 341 -47.50 14.08 -9.41
N PRO A 342 -48.03 13.81 -8.21
CA PRO A 342 -49.37 13.26 -8.09
C PRO A 342 -50.38 14.29 -8.65
N SER A 343 -51.35 13.83 -9.44
CA SER A 343 -52.40 14.69 -9.98
C SER A 343 -53.32 15.17 -8.85
N SER A 344 -53.41 16.49 -8.67
CA SER A 344 -54.40 17.11 -7.78
C SER A 344 -55.75 17.18 -8.51
N GLY A 345 -56.67 16.25 -8.22
CA GLY A 345 -58.05 16.32 -8.69
C GLY A 345 -58.83 17.45 -8.00
N SER A 346 -59.47 18.32 -8.78
CA SER A 346 -60.42 19.32 -8.32
C SER A 346 -61.84 18.95 -8.76
N ASP A 347 -62.76 19.02 -7.79
CA ASP A 347 -64.14 18.52 -7.74
C ASP A 347 -65.07 18.97 -8.87
N ASP A 348 -65.94 18.05 -9.33
CA ASP A 348 -67.38 18.30 -9.58
C ASP A 348 -68.16 16.97 -9.71
N ASP A 349 -68.76 16.59 -8.58
CA ASP A 349 -70.09 15.98 -8.36
C ASP A 349 -70.64 14.96 -9.38
N GLU A 350 -70.46 13.65 -9.12
CA GLU A 350 -71.54 12.66 -9.01
C GLU A 350 -71.06 11.46 -8.17
N SER A 351 -71.68 11.19 -7.01
CA SER A 351 -71.54 9.93 -6.27
C SER A 351 -72.55 8.92 -6.82
N PRO A 352 -72.18 7.64 -7.06
CA PRO A 352 -71.95 6.76 -5.93
C PRO A 352 -70.82 5.73 -6.11
N GLU A 353 -70.50 5.10 -4.98
CA GLU A 353 -69.69 3.89 -4.79
C GLU A 353 -68.22 4.10 -4.46
N ARG A 354 -67.89 3.53 -3.31
CA ARG A 354 -66.61 3.48 -2.63
C ARG A 354 -65.69 2.56 -3.43
N THR A 355 -64.65 3.10 -4.05
CA THR A 355 -63.50 2.31 -4.51
C THR A 355 -62.24 2.95 -3.94
N GLU A 356 -61.82 2.41 -2.80
CA GLU A 356 -60.46 2.54 -2.29
C GLU A 356 -59.54 1.94 -3.37
N GLU A 357 -58.69 2.76 -4.00
CA GLU A 357 -57.51 2.21 -4.68
C GLU A 357 -56.57 1.68 -3.58
N PRO A 358 -56.10 0.42 -3.70
CA PRO A 358 -55.48 -0.29 -2.59
C PRO A 358 -54.12 0.32 -2.24
N PRO A 359 -53.64 0.15 -0.99
CA PRO A 359 -52.25 0.46 -0.66
C PRO A 359 -51.31 -0.32 -1.60
N GLU A 360 -50.15 0.26 -1.95
CA GLU A 360 -49.05 -0.52 -2.52
C GLU A 360 -48.76 -1.66 -1.53
N THR A 361 -49.20 -2.87 -1.90
CA THR A 361 -48.98 -4.07 -1.09
C THR A 361 -47.49 -4.20 -0.82
N THR A 362 -47.07 -4.21 0.44
CA THR A 362 -45.68 -4.42 0.84
C THR A 362 -45.42 -5.89 1.20
N ARG A 363 -44.14 -6.29 1.26
CA ARG A 363 -43.76 -7.62 1.79
C ARG A 363 -44.27 -7.83 3.23
N GLU A 364 -44.36 -6.76 4.01
CA GLU A 364 -44.95 -6.78 5.35
C GLU A 364 -46.46 -7.09 5.30
N ASP A 365 -47.19 -6.50 4.35
CA ASP A 365 -48.63 -6.77 4.16
C ASP A 365 -48.88 -8.22 3.72
N VAL A 366 -48.03 -8.76 2.84
CA VAL A 366 -48.08 -10.16 2.40
C VAL A 366 -47.75 -11.11 3.55
N ALA A 367 -46.70 -10.83 4.34
CA ALA A 367 -46.33 -11.60 5.52
C ALA A 367 -47.47 -11.66 6.54
N GLN A 368 -48.06 -10.50 6.83
CA GLN A 368 -49.17 -10.37 7.76
C GLN A 368 -50.44 -11.07 7.24
N ALA A 369 -50.68 -11.09 5.93
CA ALA A 369 -51.83 -11.75 5.31
C ALA A 369 -51.70 -13.29 5.30
N LEU A 370 -50.52 -13.81 4.92
CA LEU A 370 -50.31 -15.26 4.79
C LEU A 370 -50.06 -15.95 6.13
N TYR A 371 -49.31 -15.29 7.03
CA TYR A 371 -48.80 -15.91 8.25
C TYR A 371 -49.26 -15.21 9.53
N GLY A 372 -49.80 -13.99 9.46
CA GLY A 372 -50.23 -13.25 10.63
C GLY A 372 -49.07 -12.66 11.45
N GLU A 373 -47.85 -12.68 10.92
CA GLU A 373 -46.61 -12.25 11.57
C GLU A 373 -45.86 -11.22 10.70
N SER A 374 -44.97 -10.43 11.32
CA SER A 374 -44.13 -9.46 10.60
C SER A 374 -43.09 -10.14 9.72
N TYR A 375 -42.74 -9.54 8.58
CA TYR A 375 -41.79 -10.14 7.63
C TYR A 375 -40.44 -10.48 8.28
N GLU A 376 -39.93 -9.63 9.17
CA GLU A 376 -38.64 -9.89 9.84
C GLU A 376 -38.67 -11.12 10.76
N ALA A 377 -39.83 -11.44 11.35
CA ALA A 377 -40.03 -12.55 12.28
C ALA A 377 -40.17 -13.91 11.59
N LEU A 378 -40.44 -13.90 10.29
CA LEU A 378 -40.54 -15.11 9.47
C LEU A 378 -39.18 -15.80 9.32
N ASP A 379 -39.21 -17.12 9.21
CA ASP A 379 -38.04 -17.90 8.80
C ASP A 379 -37.70 -17.68 7.31
N ASP A 380 -36.51 -18.10 6.90
CA ASP A 380 -36.01 -17.89 5.54
C ASP A 380 -36.88 -18.54 4.46
N GLY A 381 -37.53 -19.67 4.78
CA GLY A 381 -38.50 -20.30 3.90
C GLY A 381 -39.75 -19.43 3.78
N GLN A 382 -40.36 -19.05 4.89
CA GLN A 382 -41.54 -18.19 4.90
C GLN A 382 -41.30 -16.84 4.18
N LYS A 383 -40.12 -16.25 4.31
CA LYS A 383 -39.72 -15.02 3.60
C LYS A 383 -39.68 -15.21 2.09
N LEU A 384 -39.24 -16.36 1.59
CA LEU A 384 -39.26 -16.70 0.17
C LEU A 384 -40.69 -16.93 -0.35
N ALA A 385 -41.60 -17.47 0.46
CA ALA A 385 -43.01 -17.58 0.09
C ALA A 385 -43.68 -16.21 -0.03
N VAL A 386 -43.36 -15.31 0.90
CA VAL A 386 -43.80 -13.92 0.83
C VAL A 386 -43.26 -13.27 -0.45
N GLU A 387 -42.01 -13.51 -0.82
CA GLU A 387 -41.45 -13.00 -2.07
C GLU A 387 -42.18 -13.54 -3.31
N ASP A 388 -42.51 -14.84 -3.33
CA ASP A 388 -43.26 -15.47 -4.43
C ASP A 388 -44.64 -14.86 -4.64
N VAL A 389 -45.36 -14.62 -3.54
CA VAL A 389 -46.67 -13.97 -3.62
C VAL A 389 -46.52 -12.50 -3.99
N PHE A 390 -45.57 -11.79 -3.37
CA PHE A 390 -45.34 -10.36 -3.61
C PHE A 390 -45.03 -10.05 -5.08
N VAL A 391 -44.16 -10.85 -5.72
CA VAL A 391 -43.75 -10.65 -7.11
C VAL A 391 -44.85 -11.04 -8.10
N ARG A 392 -45.68 -12.03 -7.76
CA ARG A 392 -46.71 -12.58 -8.68
C ARG A 392 -48.09 -11.96 -8.49
N LEU A 393 -48.28 -11.11 -7.48
CA LEU A 393 -49.60 -10.61 -7.12
C LEU A 393 -50.19 -9.75 -8.26
N PRO A 394 -51.34 -10.12 -8.83
CA PRO A 394 -52.03 -9.25 -9.77
C PRO A 394 -52.55 -8.01 -9.03
N ALA A 395 -52.45 -6.83 -9.64
CA ALA A 395 -52.85 -5.55 -9.01
C ALA A 395 -54.31 -5.51 -8.52
N GLU A 396 -55.18 -6.39 -9.04
CA GLU A 396 -56.62 -6.43 -8.74
C GLU A 396 -57.03 -7.52 -7.72
N VAL A 397 -56.12 -8.40 -7.29
CA VAL A 397 -56.45 -9.50 -6.36
C VAL A 397 -56.11 -9.13 -4.92
N PRO A 398 -57.08 -9.09 -3.99
CA PRO A 398 -56.78 -8.77 -2.60
C PRO A 398 -56.00 -9.90 -1.94
N LEU A 399 -55.01 -9.56 -1.12
CA LEU A 399 -54.15 -10.54 -0.43
C LEU A 399 -54.94 -11.55 0.41
N SER A 400 -56.10 -11.17 0.94
CA SER A 400 -56.98 -12.07 1.72
C SER A 400 -57.58 -13.21 0.90
N GLU A 401 -57.56 -13.12 -0.43
CA GLU A 401 -58.06 -14.15 -1.33
C GLU A 401 -56.96 -15.11 -1.81
N ILE A 402 -55.67 -14.81 -1.53
CA ILE A 402 -54.55 -15.69 -1.87
C ILE A 402 -54.39 -16.77 -0.80
N GLN A 403 -54.53 -18.02 -1.22
CA GLN A 403 -54.31 -19.20 -0.39
C GLN A 403 -52.93 -19.82 -0.69
N THR A 404 -52.24 -20.27 0.35
CA THR A 404 -50.99 -21.03 0.22
C THR A 404 -51.26 -22.47 -0.26
N ARG A 405 -50.24 -23.13 -0.80
CA ARG A 405 -50.33 -24.56 -1.19
C ARG A 405 -50.74 -25.47 -0.02
N GLN A 406 -50.28 -25.16 1.19
CA GLN A 406 -50.66 -25.85 2.42
C GLN A 406 -52.14 -25.63 2.78
N GLN A 407 -52.65 -24.42 2.61
CA GLN A 407 -54.08 -24.15 2.82
C GLN A 407 -54.94 -24.88 1.79
N LEU A 408 -54.51 -24.88 0.52
CA LEU A 408 -55.20 -25.56 -0.58
C LEU A 408 -55.17 -27.08 -0.44
N SER A 409 -54.06 -27.68 0.01
CA SER A 409 -54.00 -29.13 0.27
C SER A 409 -54.97 -29.54 1.38
N GLN A 410 -55.00 -28.77 2.47
CA GLN A 410 -55.87 -29.02 3.60
C GLN A 410 -57.34 -28.82 3.23
N GLU A 411 -57.66 -27.83 2.39
CA GLU A 411 -59.02 -27.57 1.93
C GLU A 411 -59.52 -28.63 0.93
N LEU A 412 -58.72 -28.94 -0.09
CA LEU A 412 -59.13 -29.85 -1.18
C LEU A 412 -59.12 -31.31 -0.76
N TYR A 413 -58.17 -31.69 0.11
CA TYR A 413 -57.89 -33.10 0.41
C TYR A 413 -57.86 -33.42 1.91
N GLY A 414 -57.85 -32.42 2.79
CA GLY A 414 -57.77 -32.65 4.24
C GLY A 414 -56.41 -33.14 4.73
N GLU A 415 -55.41 -33.07 3.85
CA GLU A 415 -54.06 -33.58 4.03
C GLU A 415 -53.07 -32.42 3.96
N ASP A 416 -51.97 -32.54 4.70
CA ASP A 416 -50.86 -31.59 4.61
C ASP A 416 -50.20 -31.65 3.23
N PHE A 417 -49.71 -30.51 2.75
CA PHE A 417 -49.00 -30.46 1.47
C PHE A 417 -47.66 -31.22 1.57
N LEU A 418 -47.08 -31.29 2.76
CA LEU A 418 -45.88 -32.07 3.11
C LEU A 418 -46.13 -32.80 4.44
N VAL A 419 -45.68 -34.05 4.56
CA VAL A 419 -45.76 -34.82 5.82
C VAL A 419 -44.57 -34.41 6.70
N ASP A 420 -44.86 -33.95 7.91
CA ASP A 420 -43.85 -33.75 8.96
C ASP A 420 -43.28 -35.12 9.38
N ASP A 421 -42.05 -35.13 9.91
CA ASP A 421 -41.39 -36.28 10.57
C ASP A 421 -40.52 -37.22 9.67
N GLU A 422 -39.20 -37.13 9.87
CA GLU A 422 -38.14 -38.09 9.46
C GLU A 422 -37.94 -38.37 7.96
N PHE A 423 -36.96 -37.67 7.37
CA PHE A 423 -36.27 -38.07 6.14
C PHE A 423 -35.48 -39.38 6.37
N ASP A 424 -36.17 -40.52 6.45
CA ASP A 424 -35.55 -41.77 6.11
C ASP A 424 -35.27 -41.76 4.60
N ASN A 425 -34.03 -42.09 4.25
CA ASN A 425 -33.40 -42.04 2.92
C ASN A 425 -34.07 -42.95 1.85
N ASP A 426 -35.33 -43.36 2.04
CA ASP A 426 -36.09 -44.25 1.16
C ASP A 426 -37.09 -43.52 0.24
N GLY A 427 -37.40 -42.26 0.53
CA GLY A 427 -38.30 -41.45 -0.28
C GLY A 427 -39.74 -41.96 -0.28
N SER A 428 -40.36 -41.90 0.88
CA SER A 428 -41.82 -41.82 1.11
C SER A 428 -42.05 -40.76 2.22
N GLU A 429 -43.13 -39.98 2.26
CA GLU A 429 -44.38 -39.96 1.51
C GLU A 429 -44.92 -38.51 1.51
N TYR A 430 -45.46 -38.01 0.40
CA TYR A 430 -46.43 -36.91 0.48
C TYR A 430 -47.74 -37.50 0.97
N ALA A 431 -48.49 -36.79 1.82
CA ALA A 431 -49.88 -37.18 2.08
C ALA A 431 -50.73 -37.09 0.79
N LEU A 432 -50.27 -36.31 -0.20
CA LEU A 432 -50.87 -36.16 -1.51
C LEU A 432 -50.28 -37.13 -2.55
N THR A 433 -51.15 -37.74 -3.34
CA THR A 433 -50.78 -38.41 -4.60
C THR A 433 -50.26 -37.40 -5.64
N PRO A 434 -49.52 -37.84 -6.68
CA PRO A 434 -49.06 -36.94 -7.75
C PRO A 434 -50.19 -36.14 -8.44
N GLU A 435 -51.37 -36.73 -8.60
CA GLU A 435 -52.55 -36.05 -9.15
C GLU A 435 -53.10 -34.96 -8.21
N GLN A 436 -53.11 -35.23 -6.90
CA GLN A 436 -53.53 -34.25 -5.90
C GLN A 436 -52.52 -33.09 -5.79
N ALA A 437 -51.22 -33.37 -5.77
CA ALA A 437 -50.18 -32.34 -5.74
C ALA A 437 -50.23 -31.45 -7.00
N THR A 438 -50.46 -32.06 -8.16
CA THR A 438 -50.67 -31.31 -9.42
C THR A 438 -51.90 -30.42 -9.36
N THR A 439 -52.99 -30.91 -8.78
CA THR A 439 -54.23 -30.13 -8.63
C THR A 439 -54.03 -28.95 -7.68
N VAL A 440 -53.35 -29.15 -6.55
CA VAL A 440 -52.99 -28.07 -5.63
C VAL A 440 -52.11 -27.04 -6.33
N GLN A 441 -51.07 -27.46 -7.06
CA GLN A 441 -50.16 -26.56 -7.78
C GLN A 441 -50.88 -25.73 -8.84
N ASN A 442 -51.69 -26.37 -9.68
CA ASN A 442 -52.46 -25.68 -10.73
C ASN A 442 -53.54 -24.75 -10.14
N THR A 443 -54.11 -25.10 -8.98
CA THR A 443 -55.07 -24.23 -8.28
C THR A 443 -54.35 -23.04 -7.68
N TYR A 444 -53.16 -23.26 -7.10
CA TYR A 444 -52.33 -22.20 -6.56
C TYR A 444 -51.92 -21.21 -7.64
N ASP A 445 -51.40 -21.67 -8.77
CA ASP A 445 -50.92 -20.80 -9.85
C ASP A 445 -52.05 -20.00 -10.51
N LYS A 446 -53.27 -20.57 -10.58
CA LYS A 446 -54.46 -19.87 -11.09
C LYS A 446 -54.84 -18.60 -10.29
N GLN A 447 -54.38 -18.48 -9.04
CA GLN A 447 -54.62 -17.29 -8.23
C GLN A 447 -53.82 -16.08 -8.72
N PHE A 448 -52.79 -16.30 -9.55
CA PHE A 448 -51.88 -15.27 -10.07
C PHE A 448 -52.08 -15.00 -11.57
N GLY A 449 -53.01 -15.69 -12.23
CA GLY A 449 -53.26 -15.55 -13.67
C GLY A 449 -53.77 -16.83 -14.32
N PRO A 450 -54.20 -16.79 -15.59
CA PRO A 450 -54.59 -17.99 -16.32
C PRO A 450 -53.39 -18.93 -16.53
N LEU A 451 -53.64 -20.25 -16.53
CA LEU A 451 -52.63 -21.23 -16.92
C LEU A 451 -52.31 -21.11 -18.42
N PRO A 452 -51.09 -21.50 -18.87
CA PRO A 452 -50.68 -21.33 -20.26
C PRO A 452 -51.57 -22.14 -21.22
N GLU A 453 -52.16 -21.45 -22.20
CA GLU A 453 -52.99 -22.09 -23.24
C GLU A 453 -52.15 -22.64 -24.41
N SER A 454 -50.95 -22.10 -24.63
CA SER A 454 -50.03 -22.49 -25.70
C SER A 454 -48.58 -22.32 -25.23
N PRO A 455 -48.08 -23.21 -24.35
CA PRO A 455 -46.75 -23.08 -23.78
C PRO A 455 -45.65 -23.32 -24.84
N ASP A 456 -44.52 -22.62 -24.69
CA ASP A 456 -43.33 -22.78 -25.52
C ASP A 456 -42.64 -24.15 -25.34
N TYR A 457 -42.79 -24.73 -24.15
CA TYR A 457 -42.25 -26.02 -23.75
C TYR A 457 -43.33 -26.91 -23.15
N SER A 458 -43.35 -28.17 -23.57
CA SER A 458 -44.23 -29.20 -23.00
C SER A 458 -43.78 -29.61 -21.60
N LEU A 459 -44.71 -30.15 -20.80
CA LEU A 459 -44.40 -30.74 -19.48
C LEU A 459 -43.28 -31.78 -19.53
N GLU A 460 -43.23 -32.56 -20.62
CA GLU A 460 -42.19 -33.57 -20.83
C GLU A 460 -40.81 -32.93 -21.03
N GLU A 461 -40.74 -31.84 -21.80
CA GLU A 461 -39.50 -31.10 -22.02
C GLU A 461 -39.01 -30.44 -20.72
N VAL A 462 -39.92 -29.91 -19.90
CA VAL A 462 -39.59 -29.35 -18.58
C VAL A 462 -39.12 -30.44 -17.62
N ALA A 463 -39.78 -31.60 -17.57
CA ALA A 463 -39.37 -32.74 -16.74
C ALA A 463 -37.96 -33.25 -17.10
N VAL A 464 -37.71 -33.43 -18.40
CA VAL A 464 -36.38 -33.84 -18.90
C VAL A 464 -35.34 -32.77 -18.62
N GLY A 465 -35.67 -31.49 -18.78
CA GLY A 465 -34.72 -30.40 -18.55
C GLY A 465 -34.38 -30.17 -17.07
N LEU A 466 -35.31 -30.41 -16.14
CA LEU A 466 -35.08 -30.24 -14.69
C LEU A 466 -34.47 -31.48 -14.02
N TYR A 467 -34.90 -32.67 -14.41
CA TYR A 467 -34.55 -33.93 -13.72
C TYR A 467 -33.84 -34.95 -14.60
N GLY A 468 -33.68 -34.69 -15.90
CA GLY A 468 -33.07 -35.64 -16.84
C GLY A 468 -33.88 -36.92 -17.04
N THR A 469 -35.15 -36.94 -16.65
CA THR A 469 -36.04 -38.11 -16.74
C THR A 469 -37.43 -37.73 -17.23
N SER A 470 -38.18 -38.73 -17.70
CA SER A 470 -39.55 -38.55 -18.20
C SER A 470 -40.53 -38.25 -17.06
N LEU A 471 -41.58 -37.49 -17.36
CA LEU A 471 -42.62 -37.07 -16.41
C LEU A 471 -43.25 -38.26 -15.67
N GLU A 472 -43.42 -39.40 -16.35
CA GLU A 472 -44.02 -40.62 -15.78
C GLU A 472 -43.17 -41.29 -14.68
N ASN A 473 -41.89 -40.96 -14.62
CA ASN A 473 -40.95 -41.51 -13.64
C ASN A 473 -40.73 -40.59 -12.44
N LEU A 474 -41.35 -39.41 -12.43
CA LEU A 474 -41.24 -38.45 -11.34
C LEU A 474 -42.15 -38.83 -10.18
N LYS A 475 -41.64 -38.64 -8.96
CA LYS A 475 -42.45 -38.73 -7.74
C LYS A 475 -43.32 -37.47 -7.61
N ALA A 476 -44.32 -37.52 -6.71
CA ALA A 476 -45.20 -36.37 -6.44
C ALA A 476 -44.42 -35.07 -6.17
N TYR A 477 -43.30 -35.17 -5.44
CA TYR A 477 -42.34 -34.08 -5.19
C TYR A 477 -41.84 -33.41 -6.47
N ASP A 478 -41.21 -34.20 -7.34
CA ASP A 478 -40.56 -33.63 -8.52
C ASP A 478 -41.62 -33.19 -9.54
N LEU A 479 -42.78 -33.84 -9.55
CA LEU A 479 -43.87 -33.55 -10.48
C LEU A 479 -44.45 -32.15 -10.24
N TYR A 480 -44.75 -31.73 -9.01
CA TYR A 480 -45.33 -30.39 -8.79
C TYR A 480 -44.34 -29.27 -9.15
N GLN A 481 -43.03 -29.49 -8.97
CA GLN A 481 -41.99 -28.53 -9.37
C GLN A 481 -41.94 -28.38 -10.90
N VAL A 482 -42.11 -29.47 -11.66
CA VAL A 482 -42.28 -29.40 -13.12
C VAL A 482 -43.50 -28.56 -13.49
N TYR A 483 -44.66 -28.78 -12.84
CA TYR A 483 -45.87 -27.99 -13.10
C TYR A 483 -45.69 -26.52 -12.75
N ALA A 484 -45.02 -26.20 -11.64
CA ALA A 484 -44.80 -24.82 -11.22
C ALA A 484 -43.95 -24.03 -12.22
N VAL A 485 -42.94 -24.66 -12.83
CA VAL A 485 -42.14 -24.07 -13.92
C VAL A 485 -42.95 -24.00 -15.22
N TYR A 486 -43.66 -25.09 -15.56
CA TYR A 486 -44.48 -25.16 -16.77
C TYR A 486 -45.59 -24.11 -16.80
N ASN A 487 -46.25 -23.85 -15.68
CA ASN A 487 -47.41 -22.95 -15.56
C ASN A 487 -47.06 -21.47 -15.69
N ARG A 488 -45.77 -21.10 -15.66
CA ARG A 488 -45.32 -19.69 -15.74
C ARG A 488 -44.98 -19.24 -17.16
N GLN A 489 -45.20 -20.09 -18.15
CA GLN A 489 -44.97 -19.75 -19.55
C GLN A 489 -45.99 -18.71 -20.05
N PRO A 490 -45.60 -17.82 -20.99
CA PRO A 490 -44.35 -17.81 -21.77
C PRO A 490 -43.14 -17.21 -21.02
N TYR A 491 -41.94 -17.52 -21.53
CA TYR A 491 -40.69 -16.92 -21.03
C TYR A 491 -40.33 -15.66 -21.81
N THR A 492 -39.69 -14.70 -21.16
CA THR A 492 -39.19 -13.48 -21.79
C THR A 492 -38.26 -13.81 -22.95
N GLU A 493 -38.44 -13.14 -24.10
CA GLU A 493 -37.68 -13.41 -25.32
C GLU A 493 -36.16 -13.42 -25.07
N GLY A 494 -35.51 -14.56 -25.35
CA GLY A 494 -34.07 -14.76 -25.13
C GLY A 494 -33.72 -15.54 -23.87
N TYR A 495 -34.67 -15.76 -22.96
CA TYR A 495 -34.51 -16.66 -21.82
C TYR A 495 -34.99 -18.08 -22.15
N ARG A 496 -34.34 -19.08 -21.56
CA ARG A 496 -34.82 -20.48 -21.56
C ARG A 496 -34.72 -21.02 -20.15
N PHE A 497 -35.67 -21.87 -19.76
CA PHE A 497 -35.64 -22.53 -18.45
C PHE A 497 -34.38 -23.41 -18.24
N ASP A 498 -33.66 -23.75 -19.33
CA ASP A 498 -32.43 -24.56 -19.35
C ASP A 498 -31.13 -23.73 -19.52
N GLN A 499 -31.20 -22.39 -19.63
CA GLN A 499 -30.05 -21.53 -19.99
C GLN A 499 -28.97 -21.36 -18.91
N TYR A 500 -29.22 -21.76 -17.67
CA TYR A 500 -28.18 -21.86 -16.62
C TYR A 500 -27.39 -23.18 -16.66
N SER A 501 -27.34 -23.85 -17.83
CA SER A 501 -26.32 -24.84 -18.17
C SER A 501 -24.99 -24.13 -18.48
N LEU A 502 -24.25 -23.77 -17.44
CA LEU A 502 -22.89 -23.25 -17.60
C LEU A 502 -21.91 -24.41 -17.70
N GLY A 503 -21.36 -24.57 -18.91
CA GLY A 503 -20.06 -25.16 -19.26
C GLY A 503 -19.45 -26.24 -18.36
N ASP A 504 -19.42 -27.46 -18.89
CA ASP A 504 -18.39 -28.50 -18.75
C ASP A 504 -17.66 -28.59 -17.39
N GLU A 505 -18.29 -29.25 -16.40
CA GLU A 505 -17.58 -30.03 -15.36
C GLU A 505 -18.53 -31.04 -14.66
N SER A 506 -18.59 -32.26 -15.21
CA SER A 506 -19.01 -33.54 -14.58
C SER A 506 -20.38 -33.63 -13.84
N ASP A 507 -21.40 -34.07 -14.59
CA ASP A 507 -22.45 -35.10 -14.35
C ASP A 507 -22.93 -35.57 -12.94
N THR A 508 -22.73 -34.82 -11.85
CA THR A 508 -23.46 -35.08 -10.58
C THR A 508 -23.75 -33.81 -9.77
N LYS A 509 -23.19 -32.68 -10.21
CA LYS A 509 -23.44 -31.33 -9.69
C LYS A 509 -24.60 -30.63 -10.40
N VAL A 510 -24.81 -30.94 -11.69
CA VAL A 510 -25.85 -30.35 -12.57
C VAL A 510 -27.26 -30.62 -12.02
N ILE A 511 -27.56 -31.88 -11.69
CA ILE A 511 -28.84 -32.26 -11.07
C ILE A 511 -29.04 -31.56 -9.72
N ARG A 512 -27.96 -31.34 -8.95
CA ARG A 512 -28.02 -30.68 -7.64
C ARG A 512 -28.27 -29.17 -7.72
N THR A 513 -27.87 -28.50 -8.80
CA THR A 513 -28.08 -27.05 -8.96
C THR A 513 -29.49 -26.75 -9.48
N GLN A 514 -30.01 -27.53 -10.42
CA GLN A 514 -31.41 -27.38 -10.89
C GLN A 514 -32.41 -27.81 -9.80
N ARG A 515 -32.12 -28.91 -9.08
CA ARG A 515 -32.86 -29.30 -7.88
C ARG A 515 -32.71 -28.27 -6.75
N ARG A 516 -31.57 -27.57 -6.64
CA ARG A 516 -31.42 -26.45 -5.69
C ARG A 516 -32.26 -25.26 -6.07
N ILE A 517 -32.28 -24.84 -7.33
CA ILE A 517 -33.09 -23.71 -7.78
C ILE A 517 -34.58 -24.06 -7.64
N ALA A 518 -34.99 -25.28 -8.01
CA ALA A 518 -36.37 -25.74 -7.80
C ALA A 518 -36.74 -25.90 -6.31
N ASN A 519 -35.85 -26.40 -5.45
CA ASN A 519 -36.08 -26.50 -4.01
C ASN A 519 -36.09 -25.12 -3.35
N ILE A 520 -35.17 -24.21 -3.71
CA ILE A 520 -35.11 -22.83 -3.21
C ILE A 520 -36.37 -22.05 -3.61
N ASN A 521 -36.88 -22.28 -4.82
CA ASN A 521 -38.03 -21.53 -5.35
C ASN A 521 -39.39 -22.07 -4.87
N TYR A 522 -39.48 -23.32 -4.40
CA TYR A 522 -40.78 -23.97 -4.17
C TYR A 522 -40.93 -24.77 -2.86
N GLU A 523 -39.92 -24.83 -2.00
CA GLU A 523 -40.05 -25.21 -0.58
C GLU A 523 -40.08 -24.03 0.44
N PRO A 524 -40.66 -22.85 0.17
CA PRO A 524 -40.75 -21.88 1.24
C PRO A 524 -41.79 -22.26 2.31
N SER A 525 -42.56 -23.35 2.12
CA SER A 525 -43.77 -23.53 2.91
C SER A 525 -43.56 -23.98 4.35
N ILE A 526 -42.72 -24.97 4.75
CA ILE A 526 -42.79 -25.46 6.15
C ILE A 526 -41.50 -25.96 6.85
N TYR A 527 -40.37 -26.32 6.21
CA TYR A 527 -39.25 -26.97 6.95
C TYR A 527 -37.86 -26.36 6.78
N VAL A 528 -37.61 -25.23 7.45
CA VAL A 528 -36.25 -24.76 7.81
C VAL A 528 -35.96 -24.96 9.31
N ARG A 529 -36.58 -25.95 9.97
CA ARG A 529 -36.36 -26.17 11.43
C ARG A 529 -35.18 -27.08 11.78
N GLU A 530 -34.65 -27.88 10.85
CA GLU A 530 -33.42 -28.67 11.07
C GLU A 530 -32.40 -28.54 9.93
N TRP A 531 -32.28 -27.33 9.37
CA TRP A 531 -31.11 -26.93 8.58
C TRP A 531 -30.21 -25.97 9.35
N GLN A 532 -29.94 -26.27 10.63
CA GLN A 532 -28.84 -25.64 11.39
C GLN A 532 -27.45 -25.91 10.77
N THR A 533 -27.38 -26.59 9.61
CA THR A 533 -26.18 -26.88 8.83
C THR A 533 -26.30 -26.48 7.35
N LEU A 534 -27.14 -25.50 6.98
CA LEU A 534 -27.05 -24.85 5.66
C LEU A 534 -25.74 -24.05 5.48
N ASP A 535 -25.06 -23.71 6.59
CA ASP A 535 -23.74 -23.06 6.61
C ASP A 535 -22.63 -23.94 6.00
N SER A 536 -22.78 -25.28 5.99
CA SER A 536 -21.70 -26.18 5.55
C SER A 536 -21.84 -26.79 4.14
N GLU A 537 -23.05 -26.86 3.56
CA GLU A 537 -23.21 -27.54 2.25
C GLU A 537 -23.69 -26.66 1.09
N SER A 538 -24.38 -25.53 1.32
CA SER A 538 -24.74 -24.58 0.25
C SER A 538 -23.78 -23.40 0.16
N GLY A 539 -23.32 -22.87 1.30
CA GLY A 539 -22.47 -21.68 1.36
C GLY A 539 -23.15 -20.40 0.85
N LEU A 540 -24.48 -20.34 0.79
CA LEU A 540 -25.24 -19.19 0.29
C LEU A 540 -26.08 -18.58 1.42
N SER A 541 -25.98 -17.26 1.62
CA SER A 541 -26.81 -16.49 2.54
C SER A 541 -28.24 -16.31 2.01
N LEU A 542 -29.20 -15.92 2.87
CA LEU A 542 -30.56 -15.51 2.45
C LEU A 542 -30.51 -14.44 1.35
N GLU A 543 -29.58 -13.49 1.46
CA GLU A 543 -29.31 -12.46 0.43
C GLU A 543 -28.98 -13.10 -0.92
N ARG A 544 -28.13 -14.13 -0.93
CA ARG A 544 -27.77 -14.86 -2.14
C ARG A 544 -28.90 -15.76 -2.67
N LEU A 545 -29.79 -16.23 -1.79
CA LEU A 545 -30.99 -16.96 -2.18
C LEU A 545 -32.00 -16.04 -2.89
N LEU A 546 -32.24 -14.85 -2.35
CA LEU A 546 -33.08 -13.83 -2.98
C LEU A 546 -32.48 -13.33 -4.31
N GLU A 547 -31.16 -13.17 -4.41
CA GLU A 547 -30.48 -12.84 -5.68
C GLU A 547 -30.72 -13.89 -6.77
N VAL A 548 -30.68 -15.17 -6.42
CA VAL A 548 -30.95 -16.27 -7.36
C VAL A 548 -32.43 -16.31 -7.72
N TYR A 549 -33.30 -16.01 -6.76
CA TYR A 549 -34.75 -15.96 -6.95
C TYR A 549 -35.16 -14.84 -7.91
N ASP A 550 -34.68 -13.61 -7.70
CA ASP A 550 -34.96 -12.45 -8.56
C ASP A 550 -34.44 -12.66 -9.98
N ALA A 551 -33.21 -13.19 -10.13
CA ALA A 551 -32.64 -13.50 -11.44
C ALA A 551 -33.43 -14.58 -12.20
N TRP A 552 -34.12 -15.46 -11.46
CA TRP A 552 -35.00 -16.45 -12.05
C TRP A 552 -36.39 -15.87 -12.38
N GLN A 553 -36.91 -14.94 -11.58
CA GLN A 553 -38.15 -14.22 -11.89
C GLN A 553 -38.02 -13.35 -13.16
N ASP A 554 -36.85 -12.73 -13.39
CA ASP A 554 -36.54 -11.98 -14.61
C ASP A 554 -36.68 -12.81 -15.93
N GLN A 555 -36.83 -14.15 -15.84
CA GLN A 555 -37.01 -15.04 -16.99
C GLN A 555 -38.46 -15.14 -17.50
N PHE A 556 -39.43 -14.68 -16.72
CA PHE A 556 -40.85 -14.75 -17.08
C PHE A 556 -41.33 -13.38 -17.54
N GLU A 557 -42.24 -13.34 -18.52
CA GLU A 557 -42.83 -12.08 -18.96
C GLU A 557 -43.71 -11.51 -17.82
N GLU A 558 -43.50 -10.24 -17.46
CA GLU A 558 -44.47 -9.48 -16.65
C GLU A 558 -45.78 -9.40 -17.46
N ASN A 559 -46.77 -10.23 -17.11
CA ASN A 559 -48.14 -10.13 -17.63
C ASN A 559 -49.03 -9.35 -16.67
#